data_AF-A0A975ITX9-F1
#
_entry.id   AF-A0A975ITX9-F1
#
_cell.length_a   1.000
_cell.length_b   1.000
_cell.length_c   1.000
_cell.angle_alpha   90.00
_cell.angle_beta   90.00
_cell.angle_gamma   90.00
#
_symmetry.space_group_name_H-M   'P 1'
#
loop_
_entity.id
_entity.type
_entity.pdbx_description
1 polymer ?
#
loop_
_entity_poly.entity_id
_entity_poly.type
_entity_poly.pdbx_seq_one_letter_code
_entity_poly.pdbx_strand_id
1 'polypeptide(L)'
;MRLSLIALSALAAAAGSAQAASAQAVATPVSATTETAPARAVGASLMSCRSWTANRPGIDQIEPLQRIAPMDWLYGYLSGQAAALRVDLLAGLHPSDIGAWLDVYCQAHPTDDIQTASAVLAGDLVGAAKKK
;
A
#
# COMPACT_ATOMS: atom_id res chain seq x y z
N MET A 1 51.48 -6.44 -59.46
CA MET A 1 51.67 -5.32 -60.41
C MET A 1 51.28 -4.03 -59.69
N ARG A 2 52.28 -3.15 -59.49
CA ARG A 2 52.23 -1.72 -59.08
C ARG A 2 51.73 -1.32 -57.67
N LEU A 3 52.72 -1.06 -56.80
CA LEU A 3 52.72 0.00 -55.77
C LEU A 3 52.47 1.39 -56.40
N SER A 4 51.77 2.29 -55.69
CA SER A 4 51.92 3.76 -55.74
C SER A 4 51.17 4.35 -54.53
N LEU A 5 51.84 4.83 -53.48
CA LEU A 5 52.46 6.15 -53.29
C LEU A 5 51.46 7.28 -52.92
N ILE A 6 51.44 7.56 -51.61
CA ILE A 6 51.53 8.86 -50.92
C ILE A 6 51.08 10.11 -51.69
N ALA A 7 50.16 10.88 -51.09
CA ALA A 7 50.20 12.33 -51.14
C ALA A 7 49.80 12.94 -49.78
N LEU A 8 50.80 13.49 -49.07
CA LEU A 8 50.60 14.51 -48.03
C LEU A 8 50.32 15.85 -48.73
N SER A 9 49.33 16.61 -48.25
CA SER A 9 49.21 18.07 -48.40
C SER A 9 48.18 18.55 -47.36
N ALA A 10 48.59 19.02 -46.18
CA ALA A 10 48.95 20.40 -45.85
C ALA A 10 47.74 21.33 -45.61
N LEU A 11 47.67 21.80 -44.35
CA LEU A 11 47.01 22.97 -43.77
C LEU A 11 46.17 23.87 -44.69
N ALA A 12 44.93 24.16 -44.26
CA ALA A 12 44.30 25.45 -44.53
C ALA A 12 43.41 25.92 -43.35
N ALA A 13 43.86 27.02 -42.76
CA ALA A 13 43.10 28.11 -42.14
C ALA A 13 42.08 27.80 -41.03
N ALA A 14 42.47 28.15 -39.80
CA ALA A 14 41.55 28.53 -38.75
C ALA A 14 40.74 29.77 -39.19
N ALA A 15 39.45 29.60 -39.43
CA ALA A 15 38.50 30.71 -39.48
C ALA A 15 37.77 30.76 -38.13
N GLY A 16 38.14 31.75 -37.31
CA GLY A 16 37.48 32.01 -36.04
C GLY A 16 36.02 32.38 -36.26
N SER A 17 35.11 31.56 -35.76
CA SER A 17 33.69 31.89 -35.66
C SER A 17 33.49 32.84 -34.48
N ALA A 18 33.15 34.09 -34.78
CA ALA A 18 32.62 35.04 -33.80
C ALA A 18 31.33 34.48 -33.19
N GLN A 19 31.34 34.22 -31.88
CA GLN A 19 30.14 33.81 -31.15
C GLN A 19 29.34 35.06 -30.81
N ALA A 20 28.19 35.22 -31.48
CA ALA A 20 27.16 36.15 -31.05
C ALA A 20 26.71 35.77 -29.64
N ALA A 21 26.72 36.73 -28.71
CA ALA A 21 26.26 36.54 -27.36
C ALA A 21 24.74 36.29 -27.36
N SER A 22 24.35 35.01 -27.28
CA SER A 22 22.96 34.62 -27.04
C SER A 22 22.57 35.06 -25.63
N ALA A 23 21.58 35.95 -25.51
CA ALA A 23 20.91 36.22 -24.24
C ALA A 23 20.23 34.92 -23.77
N GLN A 24 20.85 34.22 -22.83
CA GLN A 24 20.26 33.02 -22.23
C GLN A 24 19.17 33.48 -21.27
N ALA A 25 17.90 33.23 -21.63
CA ALA A 25 16.80 33.30 -20.69
C ALA A 25 17.03 32.23 -19.62
N VAL A 26 17.34 32.66 -18.40
CA VAL A 26 17.53 31.77 -17.25
C VAL A 26 16.16 31.20 -16.88
N ALA A 27 15.83 30.01 -17.40
CA ALA A 27 14.69 29.24 -16.92
C ALA A 27 15.02 28.76 -15.51
N THR A 28 14.34 29.30 -14.51
CA THR A 28 14.46 28.82 -13.14
C THR A 28 13.92 27.39 -13.06
N PRO A 29 14.66 26.43 -12.49
CA PRO A 29 14.13 25.09 -12.29
C PRO A 29 13.01 25.18 -11.26
N VAL A 30 11.76 24.98 -11.72
CA VAL A 30 10.63 24.71 -10.83
C VAL A 30 10.80 23.29 -10.32
N SER A 31 11.37 23.14 -9.14
CA SER A 31 11.35 21.88 -8.41
C SER A 31 9.90 21.58 -8.04
N ALA A 32 9.27 20.67 -8.80
CA ALA A 32 8.01 20.07 -8.39
C ALA A 32 8.29 19.20 -7.15
N THR A 33 8.03 19.75 -5.97
CA THR A 33 7.95 18.93 -4.75
C THR A 33 6.63 18.17 -4.82
N THR A 34 6.69 16.88 -5.16
CA THR A 34 5.57 15.98 -4.93
C THR A 34 5.38 15.90 -3.42
N GLU A 35 4.48 16.72 -2.86
CA GLU A 35 4.09 16.63 -1.47
C GLU A 35 3.28 15.33 -1.32
N THR A 36 3.96 14.25 -0.91
CA THR A 36 3.29 13.03 -0.49
C THR A 36 2.43 13.39 0.71
N ALA A 37 1.11 13.46 0.50
CA ALA A 37 0.16 13.72 1.58
C ALA A 37 0.47 12.77 2.75
N PRO A 38 0.47 13.26 4.01
CA PRO A 38 0.79 12.42 5.15
C PRO A 38 -0.18 11.25 5.16
N ALA A 39 0.36 10.03 5.15
CA ALA A 39 -0.44 8.83 5.32
C ALA A 39 -1.20 8.98 6.64
N ARG A 40 -2.53 9.18 6.55
CA ARG A 40 -3.38 9.22 7.72
C ARG A 40 -3.48 7.80 8.24
N ALA A 41 -2.56 7.42 9.12
CA ALA A 41 -2.60 6.17 9.85
C ALA A 41 -3.74 6.24 10.89
N VAL A 42 -4.97 6.13 10.40
CA VAL A 42 -6.09 5.69 11.24
C VAL A 42 -5.82 4.22 11.54
N GLY A 43 -5.81 3.84 12.83
CA GLY A 43 -5.58 2.46 13.24
C GLY A 43 -6.50 1.50 12.49
N ALA A 44 -6.07 0.24 12.32
CA ALA A 44 -6.78 -0.77 11.53
C ALA A 44 -8.28 -0.91 11.88
N SER A 45 -8.64 -0.59 13.12
CA SER A 45 -10.01 -0.59 13.64
C SER A 45 -10.95 0.39 12.92
N LEU A 46 -10.44 1.54 12.47
CA LEU A 46 -11.22 2.60 11.82
C LEU A 46 -11.29 2.45 10.29
N MET A 47 -10.68 1.40 9.74
CA MET A 47 -10.84 1.06 8.34
C MET A 47 -12.32 0.76 8.05
N SER A 48 -12.88 1.34 6.99
CA SER A 48 -14.24 1.00 6.58
C SER A 48 -14.31 -0.40 5.98
N CYS A 49 -15.45 -1.08 6.13
CA CYS A 49 -15.73 -2.36 5.48
C CYS A 49 -15.69 -2.26 3.94
N ARG A 50 -16.03 -1.10 3.37
CA ARG A 50 -15.79 -0.83 1.95
C ARG A 50 -14.30 -0.84 1.60
N SER A 51 -13.45 -0.24 2.43
CA SER A 51 -12.00 -0.26 2.23
C SER A 51 -11.43 -1.68 2.39
N TRP A 52 -11.91 -2.44 3.37
CA TRP A 52 -11.56 -3.85 3.56
C TRP A 52 -11.84 -4.69 2.31
N THR A 53 -13.06 -4.59 1.79
CA THR A 53 -13.50 -5.35 0.60
C THR A 53 -12.85 -4.87 -0.69
N ALA A 54 -12.57 -3.57 -0.83
CA ALA A 54 -11.84 -3.03 -1.98
C ALA A 54 -10.38 -3.51 -2.01
N ASN A 55 -9.78 -3.74 -0.84
CA ASN A 55 -8.39 -4.18 -0.68
C ASN A 55 -8.24 -5.72 -0.61
N ARG A 56 -9.21 -6.46 -1.15
CA ARG A 56 -9.24 -7.94 -1.12
C ARG A 56 -8.92 -8.62 -2.45
N PRO A 57 -9.38 -8.13 -3.63
CA PRO A 57 -8.98 -8.70 -4.93
C PRO A 57 -7.56 -8.25 -5.32
N GLY A 58 -6.75 -9.16 -5.86
CA GLY A 58 -5.37 -8.87 -6.29
C GLY A 58 -4.36 -9.00 -5.15
N ILE A 59 -3.94 -10.23 -4.87
CA ILE A 59 -2.97 -10.56 -3.79
C ILE A 59 -1.59 -9.94 -4.09
N ASP A 60 -1.32 -9.64 -5.36
CA ASP A 60 0.00 -9.21 -5.83
C ASP A 60 0.17 -7.68 -5.90
N GLN A 61 -0.89 -6.90 -5.65
CA GLN A 61 -0.88 -5.43 -5.88
C GLN A 61 -1.13 -4.60 -4.62
N ILE A 62 -1.32 -5.24 -3.47
CA ILE A 62 -1.62 -4.57 -2.21
C ILE A 62 -0.42 -4.69 -1.30
N GLU A 63 0.03 -3.56 -0.76
CA GLU A 63 1.12 -3.52 0.21
C GLU A 63 0.84 -4.52 1.36
N PRO A 64 1.75 -5.45 1.67
CA PRO A 64 1.52 -6.52 2.65
C PRO A 64 0.97 -6.03 4.00
N LEU A 65 1.39 -4.83 4.42
CA LEU A 65 0.93 -4.19 5.66
C LEU A 65 -0.55 -3.83 5.66
N GLN A 66 -1.15 -3.53 4.50
CA GLN A 66 -2.59 -3.22 4.40
C GLN A 66 -3.46 -4.47 4.61
N ARG A 67 -2.91 -5.68 4.41
CA ARG A 67 -3.57 -6.95 4.72
C ARG A 67 -3.31 -7.42 6.15
N ILE A 68 -2.05 -7.33 6.58
CA ILE A 68 -1.62 -7.89 7.87
C ILE A 68 -2.14 -7.05 9.03
N ALA A 69 -2.03 -5.73 8.95
CA ALA A 69 -2.35 -4.86 10.09
C ALA A 69 -3.82 -4.99 10.56
N PRO A 70 -4.85 -5.07 9.70
CA PRO A 70 -6.21 -5.27 10.17
C PRO A 70 -6.46 -6.64 10.78
N MET A 71 -5.84 -7.70 10.25
CA MET A 71 -5.97 -9.04 10.80
C MET A 71 -5.27 -9.16 12.16
N ASP A 72 -4.05 -8.65 12.30
CA ASP A 72 -3.32 -8.63 13.57
C ASP A 72 -4.07 -7.83 14.62
N TRP A 73 -4.63 -6.68 14.24
CA TRP A 73 -5.47 -5.89 15.14
C TRP A 73 -6.72 -6.66 15.58
N LEU A 74 -7.41 -7.33 14.65
CA LEU A 74 -8.59 -8.14 14.93
C LEU A 74 -8.28 -9.30 15.89
N TYR A 75 -7.17 -10.02 15.69
CA TYR A 75 -6.75 -11.08 16.61
C TYR A 75 -6.42 -10.56 17.99
N GLY A 76 -5.72 -9.42 18.07
CA GLY A 76 -5.44 -8.76 19.34
C GLY A 76 -6.72 -8.35 20.07
N TYR A 77 -7.69 -7.79 19.34
CA TYR A 77 -9.00 -7.43 19.89
C TYR A 77 -9.76 -8.65 20.43
N LEU A 78 -9.89 -9.73 19.65
CA LEU A 78 -10.59 -10.94 20.07
C LEU A 78 -9.89 -11.64 21.24
N SER A 79 -8.55 -11.64 21.26
CA SER A 79 -7.77 -12.17 22.40
C SER A 79 -7.99 -11.35 23.67
N GLY A 80 -8.06 -10.02 23.55
CA GLY A 80 -8.40 -9.14 24.68
C GLY A 80 -9.80 -9.42 25.23
N GLN A 81 -10.79 -9.63 24.36
CA GLN A 81 -12.14 -10.04 24.75
C GLN A 81 -12.15 -11.41 25.44
N ALA A 82 -11.44 -12.39 24.90
CA ALA A 82 -11.31 -13.73 25.49
C ALA A 82 -10.72 -13.65 26.90
N ALA A 83 -9.66 -12.87 27.09
CA ALA A 83 -9.03 -12.64 28.39
C ALA A 83 -9.98 -11.95 29.39
N ALA A 84 -10.69 -10.89 28.95
CA ALA A 84 -11.62 -10.15 29.80
C ALA A 84 -12.80 -11.01 30.26
N LEU A 85 -13.31 -11.88 29.38
CA LEU A 85 -14.45 -12.76 29.66
C LEU A 85 -14.04 -14.08 30.32
N ARG A 86 -12.74 -14.41 30.36
CA ARG A 86 -12.20 -15.70 30.79
C ARG A 86 -12.82 -16.90 30.05
N VAL A 87 -13.00 -16.74 28.73
CA VAL A 87 -13.53 -17.75 27.83
C VAL A 87 -12.61 -17.84 26.62
N ASP A 88 -12.32 -19.06 26.16
CA ASP A 88 -11.58 -19.25 24.91
C ASP A 88 -12.52 -19.02 23.71
N LEU A 89 -12.59 -17.77 23.25
CA LEU A 89 -13.41 -17.37 22.10
C LEU A 89 -12.85 -17.86 20.76
N LEU A 90 -11.56 -18.20 20.73
CA LEU A 90 -10.85 -18.58 19.50
C LEU A 90 -10.68 -20.10 19.39
N ALA A 91 -11.18 -20.87 20.38
CA ALA A 91 -11.04 -22.31 20.43
C ALA A 91 -11.61 -23.00 19.19
N GLY A 92 -10.72 -23.58 18.38
CA GLY A 92 -11.07 -24.32 17.17
C GLY A 92 -11.40 -23.44 15.96
N LEU A 93 -11.15 -22.13 16.00
CA LEU A 93 -11.25 -21.26 14.83
C LEU A 93 -9.88 -21.14 14.15
N HIS A 94 -9.86 -21.32 12.83
CA HIS A 94 -8.67 -20.98 12.04
C HIS A 94 -8.65 -19.47 11.72
N PRO A 95 -7.45 -18.87 11.60
CA PRO A 95 -7.28 -17.50 11.13
C PRO A 95 -8.07 -17.15 9.85
N SER A 96 -8.12 -18.08 8.90
CA SER A 96 -8.88 -17.92 7.65
C SER A 96 -10.38 -17.78 7.87
N ASP A 97 -10.94 -18.43 8.89
CA ASP A 97 -12.38 -18.43 9.15
C ASP A 97 -12.83 -17.06 9.66
N ILE A 98 -11.99 -16.43 10.50
CA ILE A 98 -12.20 -15.08 11.01
C ILE A 98 -12.13 -14.06 9.86
N GLY A 99 -11.14 -14.21 8.98
CA GLY A 99 -11.04 -13.37 7.78
C GLY A 99 -12.24 -13.54 6.86
N ALA A 100 -12.71 -14.78 6.65
CA ALA A 100 -13.87 -15.10 5.82
C ALA A 100 -15.18 -14.53 6.40
N TRP A 101 -15.37 -14.64 7.72
CA TRP A 101 -16.51 -14.03 8.40
C TRP A 101 -16.53 -12.51 8.18
N LEU A 102 -15.36 -11.87 8.33
CA LEU A 102 -15.24 -10.42 8.15
C LEU A 102 -15.56 -9.98 6.72
N ASP A 103 -15.26 -10.81 5.71
CA ASP A 103 -15.66 -10.50 4.33
C ASP A 103 -17.16 -10.48 4.14
N VAL A 104 -17.82 -11.53 4.63
CA VAL A 104 -19.27 -11.66 4.49
C VAL A 104 -19.95 -10.50 5.19
N TYR A 105 -19.51 -10.17 6.40
CA TYR A 105 -20.00 -9.00 7.12
C TYR A 105 -19.75 -7.71 6.33
N CYS A 106 -18.51 -7.45 5.92
CA CYS A 106 -18.17 -6.19 5.27
C CYS A 106 -18.76 -6.02 3.86
N GLN A 107 -19.07 -7.11 3.16
CA GLN A 107 -19.84 -7.06 1.91
C GLN A 107 -21.27 -6.61 2.16
N ALA A 108 -21.90 -7.05 3.25
CA ALA A 108 -23.25 -6.67 3.63
C ALA A 108 -23.34 -5.28 4.30
N HIS A 109 -22.27 -4.85 4.98
CA HIS A 109 -22.24 -3.63 5.79
C HIS A 109 -21.10 -2.68 5.38
N PRO A 110 -21.11 -2.16 4.13
CA PRO A 110 -19.95 -1.43 3.58
C PRO A 110 -19.65 -0.08 4.27
N THR A 111 -20.59 0.48 5.02
CA THR A 111 -20.42 1.75 5.74
C THR A 111 -19.87 1.59 7.15
N ASP A 112 -19.89 0.37 7.69
CA ASP A 112 -19.35 0.08 9.01
C ASP A 112 -17.83 0.12 8.98
N ASP A 113 -17.20 0.23 10.16
CA ASP A 113 -15.76 0.06 10.31
C ASP A 113 -15.40 -1.35 10.84
N ILE A 114 -14.12 -1.69 10.73
CA ILE A 114 -13.60 -2.98 11.21
C ILE A 114 -13.87 -3.15 12.70
N GLN A 115 -13.81 -2.09 13.50
CA GLN A 115 -14.12 -2.15 14.93
C GLN A 115 -15.55 -2.63 15.20
N THR A 116 -16.52 -2.07 14.48
CA THR A 116 -17.94 -2.44 14.56
C THR A 116 -18.13 -3.90 14.16
N ALA A 117 -17.57 -4.30 13.02
CA ALA A 117 -17.62 -5.69 12.56
C ALA A 117 -17.02 -6.67 13.59
N SER A 118 -15.85 -6.32 14.15
CA SER A 118 -15.18 -7.13 15.18
C SER A 118 -16.00 -7.27 16.46
N ALA A 119 -16.72 -6.23 16.86
CA ALA A 119 -17.59 -6.28 18.03
C ALA A 119 -18.77 -7.24 17.81
N VAL A 120 -19.34 -7.24 16.60
CA VAL A 120 -20.40 -8.20 16.21
C VAL A 120 -19.85 -9.64 16.22
N LEU A 121 -18.69 -9.87 15.60
CA LEU A 121 -18.04 -11.18 15.63
C LEU A 121 -17.79 -11.67 17.06
N ALA A 122 -17.26 -10.81 17.93
CA ALA A 122 -17.04 -11.16 19.34
C ALA A 122 -18.34 -11.57 20.04
N GLY A 123 -19.45 -10.89 19.74
CA GLY A 123 -20.79 -11.26 20.22
C GLY A 123 -21.21 -12.65 19.75
N ASP A 124 -21.03 -12.96 18.46
CA ASP A 124 -21.33 -14.27 17.88
C ASP A 124 -20.49 -15.38 18.51
N LEU A 125 -19.19 -15.15 18.70
CA LEU A 125 -18.27 -16.11 19.31
C LEU A 125 -18.60 -16.37 20.79
N VAL A 126 -18.96 -15.33 21.55
CA VAL A 126 -19.45 -15.49 22.93
C VAL A 126 -20.73 -16.32 22.95
N GLY A 127 -21.65 -16.06 22.02
CA GLY A 127 -22.89 -16.83 21.87
C GLY A 127 -22.63 -18.30 21.54
N ALA A 128 -21.64 -18.58 20.69
CA ALA A 128 -21.23 -19.93 20.33
C ALA A 128 -20.52 -20.66 21.49
N ALA A 129 -19.65 -19.97 22.22
CA ALA A 129 -18.91 -20.54 23.35
C ALA A 129 -19.82 -20.99 24.50
N LYS A 130 -20.94 -20.28 24.74
CA LYS A 130 -21.95 -20.66 25.76
C LYS A 130 -22.76 -21.91 25.41
N LYS A 131 -22.76 -22.34 24.13
CA LYS A 131 -23.51 -23.52 23.66
C LYS A 131 -22.67 -24.80 23.70
N LYS A 132 -21.38 -24.69 23.99
CA LYS A 132 -20.46 -25.82 24.18
C LYS A 132 -20.46 -26.22 25.65
#